data_AF-A0A2E3RM69-F1
#
_entry.id   AF-A0A2E3RM69-F1
#
_cell.length_a   1.000
_cell.length_b   1.000
_cell.length_c   1.000
_cell.angle_alpha   90.00
_cell.angle_beta   90.00
_cell.angle_gamma   90.00
#
_symmetry.space_group_name_H-M   'P 1'
#
loop_
_entity.id
_entity.type
_entity.pdbx_description
1 polymer ?
#
loop_
_entity_poly.entity_id
_entity_poly.type
_entity_poly.pdbx_seq_one_letter_code
_entity_poly.pdbx_strand_id
1 'polypeptide(L)'
;MRFTKSIIISLTLFISSVFAQDVTMGLGSYDGSSAEVTMSTSQAVGGFQFSAPGASISGGSGGLAASAGFIISAGGETVLGFSFTGNTIPAGSDGVLTNLSGSFPDDLCLSFGTGAIADANGIALDATFGEYDCDYVDECTDIDGDGVCDDVDDCVGQYDECGICNGDGIADGACDCDGNVEDCAGNCGGDAVVDSCGI
;
A
#
# COMPACT_ATOMS: atom_id res chain seq x y z
N MET A 1 -55.73 23.52 -26.05
CA MET A 1 -54.27 23.35 -26.23
C MET A 1 -53.53 24.03 -25.08
N ARG A 2 -53.23 23.30 -23.98
CA ARG A 2 -52.24 23.70 -22.96
C ARG A 2 -51.66 22.44 -22.31
N PHE A 3 -50.34 22.45 -22.18
CA PHE A 3 -49.44 21.34 -21.94
C PHE A 3 -49.47 20.83 -20.49
N THR A 4 -49.61 19.51 -20.32
CA THR A 4 -49.18 18.81 -19.10
C THR A 4 -47.68 18.48 -19.22
N LYS A 5 -46.84 19.11 -18.39
CA LYS A 5 -45.42 18.82 -18.26
C LYS A 5 -45.25 17.49 -17.52
N SER A 6 -44.89 16.42 -18.23
CA SER A 6 -44.35 15.21 -17.60
C SER A 6 -42.87 15.45 -17.28
N ILE A 7 -42.59 15.70 -16.01
CA ILE A 7 -41.25 15.69 -15.44
C ILE A 7 -40.81 14.22 -15.37
N ILE A 8 -39.92 13.81 -16.28
CA ILE A 8 -39.21 12.54 -16.21
C ILE A 8 -37.94 12.83 -15.40
N ILE A 9 -37.99 12.58 -14.09
CA ILE A 9 -36.79 12.52 -13.25
C ILE A 9 -36.09 11.23 -13.64
N SER A 10 -35.12 11.35 -14.55
CA SER A 10 -34.18 10.30 -14.88
C SER A 10 -33.33 10.02 -13.64
N LEU A 11 -33.75 9.05 -12.83
CA LEU A 11 -32.96 8.48 -11.75
C LEU A 11 -31.86 7.61 -12.38
N THR A 12 -30.80 8.25 -12.88
CA THR A 12 -29.52 7.60 -13.15
C THR A 12 -28.91 7.22 -11.81
N LEU A 13 -29.22 6.01 -11.35
CA LEU A 13 -28.48 5.31 -10.32
C LEU A 13 -27.06 5.12 -10.86
N PHE A 14 -26.17 6.05 -10.53
CA PHE A 14 -24.73 5.83 -10.58
C PHE A 14 -24.47 4.69 -9.58
N ILE A 15 -24.49 3.45 -10.09
CA ILE A 15 -23.88 2.32 -9.40
C ILE A 15 -22.39 2.63 -9.48
N SER A 16 -21.89 3.33 -8.47
CA SER A 16 -20.48 3.30 -8.13
C SER A 16 -20.20 1.83 -7.85
N SER A 17 -19.59 1.13 -8.82
CA SER A 17 -19.04 -0.19 -8.60
C SER A 17 -17.87 -0.02 -7.64
N VAL A 18 -18.17 0.04 -6.34
CA VAL A 18 -17.17 -0.15 -5.31
C VAL A 18 -16.71 -1.59 -5.52
N PHE A 19 -15.45 -1.79 -5.90
CA PHE A 19 -14.81 -3.10 -5.88
C PHE A 19 -14.74 -3.54 -4.41
N ALA A 20 -15.84 -4.10 -3.91
CA ALA A 20 -15.90 -4.67 -2.58
C ALA A 20 -15.27 -6.05 -2.66
N GLN A 21 -14.18 -6.24 -1.94
CA GLN A 21 -13.50 -7.53 -1.85
C GLN A 21 -14.32 -8.47 -0.97
N ASP A 22 -14.26 -9.77 -1.25
CA ASP A 22 -15.01 -10.74 -0.44
C ASP A 22 -14.46 -10.79 0.99
N VAL A 23 -13.13 -10.76 1.12
CA VAL A 23 -12.41 -10.82 2.39
C VAL A 23 -11.27 -9.80 2.43
N THR A 24 -11.25 -8.95 3.45
CA THR A 24 -10.09 -8.11 3.76
C THR A 24 -9.46 -8.64 5.03
N MET A 25 -8.17 -9.00 4.96
CA MET A 25 -7.37 -9.38 6.12
C MET A 25 -6.31 -8.33 6.38
N GLY A 26 -5.66 -8.43 7.54
CA GLY A 26 -4.56 -7.55 7.90
C GLY A 26 -3.94 -7.95 9.23
N LEU A 27 -3.13 -7.05 9.77
CA LEU A 27 -2.54 -7.19 11.09
C LEU A 27 -3.27 -6.28 12.09
N GLY A 28 -3.41 -6.78 13.31
CA GLY A 28 -3.79 -6.00 14.49
C GLY A 28 -2.54 -5.63 15.28
N SER A 29 -2.63 -5.75 16.61
CA SER A 29 -1.43 -5.58 17.46
C SER A 29 -0.46 -6.75 17.24
N TYR A 30 0.82 -6.45 17.08
CA TYR A 30 1.87 -7.46 17.10
C TYR A 30 3.13 -6.96 17.82
N ASP A 31 3.91 -7.92 18.30
CA ASP A 31 5.23 -7.75 18.88
C ASP A 31 6.11 -8.93 18.46
N GLY A 32 7.36 -8.97 18.92
CA GLY A 32 8.31 -10.03 18.58
C GLY A 32 7.88 -11.46 18.99
N SER A 33 6.78 -11.63 19.73
CA SER A 33 6.30 -12.93 20.25
C SER A 33 4.85 -13.27 19.88
N SER A 34 4.04 -12.29 19.51
CA SER A 34 2.62 -12.47 19.19
C SER A 34 2.16 -11.54 18.07
N ALA A 35 1.21 -11.99 17.26
CA ALA A 35 0.62 -11.18 16.20
C ALA A 35 -0.88 -11.45 16.04
N GLU A 36 -1.70 -10.40 16.06
CA GLU A 36 -3.11 -10.49 15.72
C GLU A 36 -3.28 -10.46 14.21
N VAL A 37 -3.98 -11.46 13.67
CA VAL A 37 -4.46 -11.42 12.29
C VAL A 37 -5.93 -11.02 12.32
N THR A 38 -6.29 -9.98 11.57
CA THR A 38 -7.65 -9.46 11.49
C THR A 38 -8.32 -9.90 10.20
N MET A 39 -9.65 -9.94 10.19
CA MET A 39 -10.45 -10.27 9.02
C MET A 39 -11.81 -9.57 9.09
N SER A 40 -12.18 -8.98 7.96
CA SER A 40 -13.52 -8.52 7.64
C SER A 40 -13.99 -9.25 6.39
N THR A 41 -15.19 -9.86 6.43
CA THR A 41 -15.66 -10.67 5.31
C THR A 41 -17.12 -10.40 4.97
N SER A 42 -17.42 -10.27 3.68
CA SER A 42 -18.80 -10.22 3.17
C SER A 42 -19.35 -11.61 2.83
N GLN A 43 -18.49 -12.63 2.78
CA GLN A 43 -18.83 -14.03 2.48
C GLN A 43 -18.57 -14.95 3.67
N ALA A 44 -19.15 -16.15 3.66
CA ALA A 44 -18.83 -17.16 4.66
C ALA A 44 -17.50 -17.83 4.31
N VAL A 45 -16.55 -17.86 5.26
CA VAL A 45 -15.22 -18.43 5.07
C VAL A 45 -15.19 -19.86 5.61
N GLY A 46 -14.85 -20.83 4.76
CA GLY A 46 -14.72 -22.26 5.09
C GLY A 46 -13.28 -22.69 5.40
N GLY A 47 -12.29 -21.93 4.96
CA GLY A 47 -10.87 -22.21 5.21
C GLY A 47 -9.98 -21.05 4.76
N PHE A 48 -8.78 -20.99 5.33
CA PHE A 48 -7.78 -20.00 4.93
C PHE A 48 -6.37 -20.59 5.04
N GLN A 49 -5.50 -20.19 4.13
CA GLN A 49 -4.06 -20.43 4.19
C GLN A 49 -3.33 -19.16 3.79
N PHE A 50 -2.37 -18.74 4.60
CA PHE A 50 -1.47 -17.64 4.31
C PHE A 50 -0.10 -17.89 4.93
N SER A 51 0.83 -16.99 4.65
CA SER A 51 2.17 -16.97 5.22
C SER A 51 2.50 -15.62 5.82
N ALA A 52 3.41 -15.62 6.79
CA ALA A 52 4.07 -14.42 7.31
C ALA A 52 5.59 -14.60 7.12
N PRO A 53 6.16 -14.12 5.99
CA PRO A 53 7.58 -14.24 5.70
C PRO A 53 8.46 -13.71 6.83
N GLY A 54 9.54 -14.43 7.14
CA GLY A 54 10.46 -14.08 8.24
C GLY A 54 9.96 -14.44 9.65
N ALA A 55 8.69 -14.82 9.81
CA ALA A 55 8.16 -15.27 11.10
C ALA A 55 8.48 -16.75 11.38
N SER A 56 8.53 -17.11 12.66
CA SER A 56 8.57 -18.50 13.14
C SER A 56 7.34 -18.77 14.00
N ILE A 57 6.24 -19.15 13.33
CA ILE A 57 4.92 -19.35 13.93
C ILE A 57 4.84 -20.73 14.57
N SER A 58 4.44 -20.73 15.84
CA SER A 58 4.29 -21.93 16.69
C SER A 58 2.84 -22.37 16.86
N GLY A 59 1.88 -21.46 16.65
CA GLY A 59 0.46 -21.75 16.81
C GLY A 59 -0.40 -20.53 16.55
N GLY A 60 -1.72 -20.76 16.54
CA GLY A 60 -2.72 -19.71 16.52
C GLY A 60 -3.92 -20.09 17.40
N SER A 61 -4.53 -19.10 18.05
CA SER A 61 -5.67 -19.32 18.94
C SER A 61 -6.60 -18.11 19.06
N GLY A 62 -7.84 -18.36 19.52
CA GLY A 62 -8.83 -17.33 19.75
C GLY A 62 -9.45 -16.76 18.47
N GLY A 63 -10.07 -15.59 18.60
CA GLY A 63 -10.67 -14.87 17.48
C GLY A 63 -11.89 -15.55 16.86
N LEU A 64 -12.21 -15.09 15.64
CA LEU A 64 -13.30 -15.63 14.81
C LEU A 64 -13.07 -17.10 14.47
N ALA A 65 -11.82 -17.51 14.24
CA ALA A 65 -11.47 -18.89 13.92
C ALA A 65 -11.84 -19.83 15.07
N ALA A 66 -11.38 -19.57 16.29
CA ALA A 66 -11.72 -20.42 17.43
C ALA A 66 -13.23 -20.39 17.73
N SER A 67 -13.89 -19.24 17.59
CA SER A 67 -15.34 -19.10 17.80
C SER A 67 -16.16 -19.90 16.79
N ALA A 68 -15.69 -20.01 15.54
CA ALA A 68 -16.29 -20.84 14.51
C ALA A 68 -15.91 -22.34 14.63
N GLY A 69 -15.02 -22.70 15.58
CA GLY A 69 -14.54 -24.07 15.76
C GLY A 69 -13.50 -24.50 14.74
N PHE A 70 -12.72 -23.55 14.21
CA PHE A 70 -11.59 -23.84 13.35
C PHE A 70 -10.40 -24.30 14.18
N ILE A 71 -9.61 -25.18 13.57
CA ILE A 71 -8.30 -25.59 14.04
C ILE A 71 -7.27 -24.78 13.25
N ILE A 72 -6.31 -24.21 13.98
CA ILE A 72 -5.15 -23.55 13.38
C ILE A 72 -3.99 -24.54 13.39
N SER A 73 -3.50 -24.87 12.20
CA SER A 73 -2.24 -25.56 12.00
C SER A 73 -1.22 -24.54 11.52
N ALA A 74 -0.24 -24.22 12.36
CA ALA A 74 0.83 -23.29 12.03
C ALA A 74 2.19 -23.98 12.12
N GLY A 75 3.12 -23.59 11.25
CA GLY A 75 4.49 -24.10 11.26
C GLY A 75 5.39 -23.34 10.29
N GLY A 76 6.56 -22.93 10.78
CA GLY A 76 7.43 -22.03 10.02
C GLY A 76 6.71 -20.70 9.80
N GLU A 77 6.59 -20.30 8.54
CA GLU A 77 5.90 -19.06 8.15
C GLU A 77 4.42 -19.30 7.80
N THR A 78 3.98 -20.55 7.65
CA THR A 78 2.65 -20.88 7.12
C THR A 78 1.61 -21.05 8.22
N VAL A 79 0.42 -20.51 7.98
CA VAL A 79 -0.78 -20.68 8.80
C VAL A 79 -1.89 -21.28 7.95
N LEU A 80 -2.51 -22.35 8.44
CA LEU A 80 -3.68 -22.98 7.85
C LEU A 80 -4.81 -23.05 8.89
N GLY A 81 -5.96 -22.48 8.56
CA GLY A 81 -7.18 -22.56 9.37
C GLY A 81 -8.26 -23.37 8.67
N PHE A 82 -8.81 -24.38 9.34
CA PHE A 82 -9.84 -25.26 8.77
C PHE A 82 -10.78 -25.82 9.85
N SER A 83 -11.96 -26.33 9.44
CA SER A 83 -12.91 -27.01 10.33
C SER A 83 -13.17 -28.45 9.88
N PHE A 84 -13.00 -29.43 10.77
CA PHE A 84 -13.37 -30.83 10.48
C PHE A 84 -14.88 -31.08 10.47
N THR A 85 -15.67 -30.17 11.04
CA THR A 85 -17.14 -30.29 11.07
C THR A 85 -17.82 -29.54 9.92
N GLY A 86 -17.05 -28.87 9.06
CA GLY A 86 -17.57 -28.04 7.98
C GLY A 86 -18.20 -26.73 8.47
N ASN A 87 -17.83 -26.26 9.67
CA ASN A 87 -18.25 -24.94 10.12
C ASN A 87 -17.59 -23.85 9.28
N THR A 88 -18.25 -22.72 9.16
CA THR A 88 -17.73 -21.52 8.50
C THR A 88 -17.65 -20.36 9.48
N ILE A 89 -16.71 -19.44 9.27
CA ILE A 89 -16.81 -18.10 9.83
C ILE A 89 -17.92 -17.36 9.06
N PRO A 90 -18.96 -16.84 9.72
CA PRO A 90 -20.12 -16.26 9.04
C PRO A 90 -19.78 -15.03 8.19
N ALA A 91 -20.55 -14.82 7.12
CA ALA A 91 -20.57 -13.56 6.38
C ALA A 91 -20.92 -12.39 7.31
N GLY A 92 -20.27 -11.24 7.09
CA GLY A 92 -20.38 -10.05 7.93
C GLY A 92 -19.57 -10.09 9.22
N SER A 93 -18.72 -11.12 9.41
CA SER A 93 -17.78 -11.15 10.53
C SER A 93 -16.69 -10.11 10.34
N ASP A 94 -16.34 -9.42 11.42
CA ASP A 94 -15.32 -8.36 11.46
C ASP A 94 -14.58 -8.42 12.80
N GLY A 95 -13.25 -8.44 12.77
CA GLY A 95 -12.40 -8.44 13.97
C GLY A 95 -11.18 -9.37 13.89
N VAL A 96 -10.66 -9.78 15.03
CA VAL A 96 -9.48 -10.67 15.11
C VAL A 96 -9.86 -12.07 14.62
N LEU A 97 -9.26 -12.51 13.51
CA LEU A 97 -9.38 -13.86 12.98
C LEU A 97 -8.74 -14.89 13.93
N THR A 98 -7.48 -14.66 14.30
CA THR A 98 -6.70 -15.51 15.20
C THR A 98 -5.52 -14.73 15.79
N ASN A 99 -5.08 -15.10 16.98
CA ASN A 99 -3.83 -14.62 17.59
C ASN A 99 -2.74 -15.65 17.32
N LEU A 100 -1.71 -15.27 16.59
CA LEU A 100 -0.54 -16.10 16.33
C LEU A 100 0.47 -15.97 17.47
N SER A 101 1.13 -17.07 17.80
CA SER A 101 2.23 -17.10 18.76
C SER A 101 3.50 -17.58 18.05
N GLY A 102 4.66 -17.00 18.35
CA GLY A 102 5.89 -17.36 17.66
C GLY A 102 7.03 -16.39 17.90
N SER A 103 7.88 -16.24 16.89
CA SER A 103 8.82 -15.14 16.77
C SER A 103 8.46 -14.34 15.52
N PHE A 104 8.33 -13.03 15.63
CA PHE A 104 7.95 -12.15 14.52
C PHE A 104 8.99 -11.05 14.31
N PRO A 105 9.27 -10.66 13.06
CA PRO A 105 10.10 -9.49 12.76
C PRO A 105 9.36 -8.18 13.04
N ASP A 106 10.10 -7.08 13.14
CA ASP A 106 9.54 -5.74 13.37
C ASP A 106 8.72 -5.26 12.15
N ASP A 107 9.15 -5.63 10.94
CA ASP A 107 8.51 -5.39 9.64
C ASP A 107 7.63 -6.58 9.21
N LEU A 108 6.81 -7.09 10.14
CA LEU A 108 5.89 -8.19 9.86
C LEU A 108 4.89 -7.80 8.76
N CYS A 109 4.82 -8.65 7.73
CA CYS A 109 3.83 -8.59 6.66
C CYS A 109 3.19 -9.96 6.45
N LEU A 110 2.10 -10.00 5.68
CA LEU A 110 1.37 -11.22 5.34
C LEU A 110 1.38 -11.42 3.82
N SER A 111 1.44 -12.67 3.37
CA SER A 111 1.35 -12.99 1.94
C SER A 111 0.57 -14.27 1.75
N PHE A 112 -0.20 -14.35 0.66
CA PHE A 112 -0.86 -15.60 0.32
C PHE A 112 0.16 -16.62 -0.17
N GLY A 113 1.23 -16.22 -0.86
CA GLY A 113 2.15 -17.16 -1.50
C GLY A 113 1.36 -18.15 -2.38
N THR A 114 1.33 -19.43 -1.98
CA THR A 114 0.50 -20.48 -2.63
C THR A 114 -0.80 -20.80 -1.89
N GLY A 115 -1.13 -20.02 -0.86
CA GLY A 115 -2.35 -20.10 -0.06
C GLY A 115 -3.54 -19.38 -0.70
N ALA A 116 -4.67 -19.44 -0.02
CA ALA A 116 -5.93 -18.84 -0.45
C ALA A 116 -6.92 -18.80 0.72
N ILE A 117 -7.98 -18.01 0.56
CA ILE A 117 -9.19 -18.10 1.38
C ILE A 117 -10.28 -18.72 0.54
N ALA A 118 -11.08 -19.59 1.14
CA ALA A 118 -12.12 -20.31 0.43
C ALA A 118 -13.44 -20.36 1.22
N ASP A 119 -14.53 -20.53 0.49
CA ASP A 119 -15.85 -20.82 1.05
C ASP A 119 -15.95 -22.26 1.56
N ALA A 120 -17.14 -22.66 2.04
CA ALA A 120 -17.41 -24.02 2.51
C ALA A 120 -17.29 -25.11 1.44
N ASN A 121 -17.37 -24.74 0.15
CA ASN A 121 -17.29 -25.65 -0.99
C ASN A 121 -15.86 -25.75 -1.55
N GLY A 122 -14.91 -24.99 -0.99
CA GLY A 122 -13.53 -24.91 -1.48
C GLY A 122 -13.37 -23.99 -2.69
N ILE A 123 -14.33 -23.11 -2.97
CA ILE A 123 -14.20 -22.07 -3.99
C ILE A 123 -13.42 -20.90 -3.38
N ALA A 124 -12.37 -20.46 -4.08
CA ALA A 124 -11.57 -19.33 -3.64
C ALA A 124 -12.41 -18.05 -3.59
N LEU A 125 -12.27 -17.31 -2.49
CA LEU A 125 -12.84 -16.00 -2.28
C LEU A 125 -11.82 -14.93 -2.67
N ASP A 126 -12.28 -13.80 -3.18
CA ASP A 126 -11.41 -12.67 -3.49
C ASP A 126 -10.93 -12.01 -2.19
N ALA A 127 -9.62 -12.03 -1.96
CA ALA A 127 -9.04 -11.64 -0.68
C ALA A 127 -7.76 -10.80 -0.83
N THR A 128 -7.57 -9.84 0.08
CA THR A 128 -6.35 -9.02 0.22
C THR A 128 -5.87 -8.95 1.65
N PHE A 129 -4.60 -8.57 1.84
CA PHE A 129 -4.05 -8.08 3.11
C PHE A 129 -4.02 -6.54 3.21
N GLY A 130 -4.42 -5.82 2.17
CA GLY A 130 -4.33 -4.37 2.10
C GLY A 130 -2.88 -3.91 2.20
N GLU A 131 -2.63 -2.89 3.02
CA GLU A 131 -1.29 -2.35 3.29
C GLU A 131 -0.32 -3.34 3.97
N TYR A 132 -0.85 -4.43 4.55
CA TYR A 132 -0.05 -5.44 5.24
C TYR A 132 0.42 -6.57 4.32
N ASP A 133 0.14 -6.48 3.01
CA ASP A 133 0.68 -7.43 2.04
C ASP A 133 2.21 -7.26 1.92
N CYS A 134 2.96 -8.36 1.95
CA CYS A 134 4.41 -8.30 1.70
C CYS A 134 4.76 -7.81 0.29
N ASP A 135 3.83 -7.99 -0.64
CA ASP A 135 3.94 -7.48 -2.00
C ASP A 135 3.16 -6.17 -2.17
N TYR A 136 2.73 -5.52 -1.07
CA TYR A 136 2.09 -4.21 -1.12
C TYR A 136 3.07 -3.19 -1.68
N VAL A 137 2.78 -2.76 -2.90
CA VAL A 137 3.39 -1.56 -3.48
C VAL A 137 2.41 -0.45 -3.21
N ASP A 138 2.84 0.54 -2.43
CA ASP A 138 2.01 1.73 -2.23
C ASP A 138 1.86 2.40 -3.60
N GLU A 139 0.64 2.37 -4.15
CA GLU A 139 0.32 3.11 -5.37
C GLU A 139 0.15 4.59 -5.00
N CYS A 140 1.24 5.18 -4.54
CA CYS A 140 1.40 6.60 -4.45
C CYS A 140 1.54 7.19 -5.86
N THR A 141 1.22 8.48 -5.99
CA THR A 141 1.51 9.16 -7.25
C THR A 141 3.02 9.42 -7.30
N ASP A 142 3.65 9.04 -8.41
CA ASP A 142 5.05 9.31 -8.74
C ASP A 142 5.01 10.07 -10.07
N ILE A 143 4.81 11.40 -10.00
CA ILE A 143 4.54 12.23 -11.18
C ILE A 143 5.76 12.32 -12.10
N ASP A 144 6.96 12.34 -11.53
CA ASP A 144 8.21 12.56 -12.25
C ASP A 144 8.99 11.26 -12.53
N GLY A 145 8.59 10.13 -11.92
CA GLY A 145 9.13 8.81 -12.18
C GLY A 145 10.48 8.57 -11.51
N ASP A 146 10.81 9.29 -10.45
CA ASP A 146 12.10 9.16 -9.76
C ASP A 146 12.14 8.00 -8.74
N GLY A 147 10.98 7.38 -8.50
CA GLY A 147 10.81 6.24 -7.60
C GLY A 147 10.61 6.64 -6.13
N VAL A 148 10.39 7.92 -5.85
CA VAL A 148 9.93 8.45 -4.57
C VAL A 148 8.46 8.86 -4.73
N CYS A 149 7.65 8.60 -3.70
CA CYS A 149 6.24 8.98 -3.71
C CYS A 149 6.07 10.49 -3.54
N ASP A 150 5.21 11.13 -4.34
CA ASP A 150 4.95 12.59 -4.34
C ASP A 150 4.55 13.16 -2.96
N ASP A 151 4.04 12.35 -2.03
CA ASP A 151 3.61 12.76 -0.70
C ASP A 151 4.74 12.79 0.35
N VAL A 152 5.86 12.14 0.05
CA VAL A 152 7.10 12.13 0.84
C VAL A 152 8.31 12.65 0.06
N ASP A 153 8.11 13.00 -1.20
CA ASP A 153 9.12 13.63 -2.06
C ASP A 153 9.18 15.14 -1.82
N ASP A 154 10.37 15.61 -1.46
CA ASP A 154 10.66 17.03 -1.27
C ASP A 154 10.67 17.80 -2.61
N CYS A 155 10.76 17.10 -3.75
CA CYS A 155 10.81 17.69 -5.08
C CYS A 155 10.12 16.85 -6.17
N VAL A 156 8.80 17.01 -6.30
CA VAL A 156 8.05 16.47 -7.44
C VAL A 156 8.47 17.20 -8.74
N GLY A 157 9.37 16.62 -9.52
CA GLY A 157 9.90 17.11 -10.79
C GLY A 157 11.38 16.78 -10.99
N GLN A 158 12.20 17.80 -11.29
CA GLN A 158 13.65 17.63 -11.36
C GLN A 158 14.34 18.80 -10.68
N TYR A 159 15.43 18.51 -9.98
CA TYR A 159 16.37 19.52 -9.54
C TYR A 159 17.13 20.10 -10.74
N ASP A 160 17.26 21.42 -10.77
CA ASP A 160 18.15 22.09 -11.72
C ASP A 160 19.62 22.00 -11.28
N GLU A 161 20.54 22.57 -12.08
CA GLU A 161 21.98 22.62 -11.77
C GLU A 161 22.31 23.42 -10.49
N CYS A 162 21.34 24.16 -9.96
CA CYS A 162 21.43 24.93 -8.72
C CYS A 162 20.88 24.17 -7.50
N GLY A 163 20.39 22.95 -7.69
CA GLY A 163 19.75 22.16 -6.64
C GLY A 163 18.39 22.74 -6.23
N ILE A 164 17.77 23.55 -7.09
CA ILE A 164 16.43 24.09 -6.87
C ILE A 164 15.43 23.17 -7.58
N CYS A 165 14.44 22.72 -6.82
CA CYS A 165 13.37 21.89 -7.36
C CYS A 165 12.55 22.66 -8.41
N ASN A 166 12.42 22.10 -9.62
CA ASN A 166 11.76 22.74 -10.76
C ASN A 166 12.26 24.16 -11.01
N GLY A 167 13.55 24.39 -10.75
CA GLY A 167 14.17 25.68 -10.97
C GLY A 167 14.36 25.98 -12.46
N ASP A 168 14.52 27.26 -12.78
CA ASP A 168 14.79 27.73 -14.13
C ASP A 168 16.25 27.46 -14.58
N GLY A 169 17.08 26.89 -13.70
CA GLY A 169 18.51 26.71 -13.91
C GLY A 169 19.30 28.02 -13.75
N ILE A 170 20.49 28.05 -14.32
CA ILE A 170 21.33 29.25 -14.37
C ILE A 170 20.68 30.28 -15.30
N ALA A 171 20.46 31.49 -14.79
CA ALA A 171 19.85 32.58 -15.55
C ALA A 171 20.66 32.93 -16.82
N ASP A 172 19.97 33.41 -17.87
CA ASP A 172 20.63 33.79 -19.12
C ASP A 172 21.68 34.89 -18.89
N GLY A 173 22.91 34.63 -19.35
CA GLY A 173 24.07 35.50 -19.12
C GLY A 173 24.75 35.33 -17.77
N ALA A 174 24.22 34.51 -16.86
CA ALA A 174 24.91 34.10 -15.65
C ALA A 174 25.78 32.87 -15.90
N CYS A 175 26.83 32.72 -15.10
CA CYS A 175 27.75 31.57 -15.12
C CYS A 175 27.64 30.70 -13.86
N ASP A 176 26.85 31.12 -12.87
CA ASP A 176 26.52 30.35 -11.67
C ASP A 176 25.12 30.69 -11.13
N CYS A 177 24.74 29.99 -10.07
CA CYS A 177 23.44 30.11 -9.40
C CYS A 177 23.26 31.39 -8.56
N ASP A 178 24.36 32.12 -8.31
CA ASP A 178 24.33 33.41 -7.61
C ASP A 178 24.06 34.57 -8.58
N GLY A 179 23.97 34.29 -9.88
CA GLY A 179 23.74 35.27 -10.93
C GLY A 179 25.01 36.05 -11.31
N ASN A 180 26.20 35.49 -11.03
CA ASN A 180 27.45 36.08 -11.46
C ASN A 180 27.61 35.98 -12.98
N VAL A 181 28.38 36.88 -13.58
CA VAL A 181 28.70 36.89 -15.00
C VAL A 181 30.20 36.61 -15.18
N GLU A 182 30.58 35.99 -16.29
CA GLU A 182 31.99 35.79 -16.62
C GLU A 182 32.71 37.14 -16.79
N ASP A 183 33.90 37.24 -16.20
CA ASP A 183 34.81 38.36 -16.41
C ASP A 183 35.53 38.25 -17.78
N CYS A 184 36.38 39.23 -18.10
CA CYS A 184 37.09 39.25 -19.39
C CYS A 184 38.11 38.09 -19.56
N ALA A 185 38.46 37.42 -18.47
CA ALA A 185 39.33 36.25 -18.46
C ALA A 185 38.53 34.93 -18.45
N GLY A 186 37.20 34.98 -18.53
CA GLY A 186 36.31 33.82 -18.50
C GLY A 186 36.11 33.23 -17.11
N ASN A 187 36.41 33.98 -16.04
CA ASN A 187 36.15 33.54 -14.67
C ASN A 187 34.78 34.02 -14.21
N CYS A 188 33.96 33.10 -13.72
CA CYS A 188 32.66 33.43 -13.17
C CYS A 188 32.78 34.30 -11.91
N GLY A 189 32.13 35.47 -11.89
CA GLY A 189 32.18 36.41 -10.75
C GLY A 189 33.54 37.08 -10.56
N GLY A 190 34.38 37.12 -11.58
CA GLY A 190 35.69 37.76 -11.52
C GLY A 190 35.67 39.29 -11.74
N ASP A 191 36.75 39.95 -11.32
CA ASP A 191 36.90 41.41 -11.42
C ASP A 191 37.66 41.88 -12.68
N ALA A 192 37.99 40.97 -13.62
CA ALA A 192 38.74 41.34 -14.82
C ALA A 192 37.88 42.22 -15.75
N VAL A 193 38.33 43.46 -15.95
CA VAL A 193 37.69 44.46 -16.83
C VAL A 193 38.42 44.58 -18.16
N VAL A 194 37.68 44.86 -19.24
CA VAL A 194 38.26 45.09 -20.57
C VAL A 194 39.22 46.29 -20.51
N ASP A 195 40.52 46.02 -20.53
CA ASP A 195 41.54 46.99 -20.89
C ASP A 195 41.45 47.25 -22.41
N SER A 196 41.74 48.49 -22.81
CA SER A 196 42.16 48.90 -24.16
C SER A 196 43.11 47.98 -24.95
N CYS A 197 43.68 46.93 -24.34
CA CYS A 197 44.53 45.92 -24.98
C CYS A 197 43.86 44.54 -25.20
N GLY A 198 42.60 44.34 -24.78
CA GLY A 198 41.83 43.13 -25.08
C GLY A 198 42.09 41.92 -24.17
N ILE A 199 42.72 42.12 -23.02
CA ILE A 199 42.74 41.23 -21.84
C ILE A 199 42.91 42.12 -20.61
#